data_AF-A0JQI1-F1
#
_entry.id   AF-A0JQI1-F1
#
_cell.length_a   1.000
_cell.length_b   1.000
_cell.length_c   1.000
_cell.angle_alpha   90.00
_cell.angle_beta   90.00
_cell.angle_gamma   90.00
#
_symmetry.space_group_name_H-M   'P 1'
#
loop_
_entity.id
_entity.type
_entity.pdbx_description
1 polymer ?
#
loop_
_entity_poly.entity_id
_entity_poly.type
_entity_poly.pdbx_seq_one_letter_code
_entity_poly.pdbx_strand_id
1 'polypeptide(L)'
;MKVTSDEETTIGILDNLSEHTRKFVLAHELGHVVEHANNSTTFYRAFMSGYDIPKIEAEANRFAFYLLLSGLELNESFNKYDFVRSYGLPEELARFVNI
;
A
#
# COMPACT_ATOMS: atom_id res chain seq x y z
N MET A 1 -8.68 -5.47 -3.89
CA MET A 1 -9.81 -5.04 -4.74
C MET A 1 -10.80 -4.28 -3.91
N LYS A 2 -11.21 -3.09 -4.36
CA LYS A 2 -12.28 -2.28 -3.75
C LYS A 2 -13.56 -2.45 -4.57
N VAL A 3 -14.70 -2.62 -3.89
CA VAL A 3 -16.03 -2.59 -4.49
C VAL A 3 -16.88 -1.62 -3.68
N THR A 4 -17.48 -0.63 -4.34
CA THR A 4 -18.37 0.33 -3.70
C THR A 4 -19.78 0.13 -4.22
N SER A 5 -20.75 -0.10 -3.34
CA SER A 5 -22.17 -0.28 -3.63
C SER A 5 -22.99 0.31 -2.48
N ASP A 6 -24.09 1.01 -2.76
CA ASP A 6 -25.03 1.53 -1.76
C ASP A 6 -24.36 2.25 -0.57
N GLU A 7 -23.41 3.17 -0.86
CA GLU A 7 -22.59 3.92 0.12
C GLU A 7 -21.61 3.09 0.96
N GLU A 8 -21.56 1.77 0.78
CA GLU A 8 -20.62 0.88 1.44
C GLU A 8 -19.42 0.59 0.54
N THR A 9 -18.23 0.51 1.14
CA THR A 9 -17.00 0.09 0.43
C THR A 9 -16.44 -1.17 1.05
N THR A 10 -16.34 -2.22 0.23
CA THR A 10 -15.75 -3.51 0.59
C THR A 10 -14.33 -3.62 0.03
N ILE A 11 -13.37 -4.03 0.86
CA ILE A 11 -12.00 -4.35 0.45
C ILE A 11 -11.80 -5.86 0.48
N GLY A 12 -11.54 -6.45 -0.69
CA GLY A 12 -11.14 -7.84 -0.85
C GLY A 12 -9.62 -7.99 -1.00
N ILE A 13 -9.03 -8.94 -0.29
CA ILE A 13 -7.61 -9.29 -0.32
C ILE A 13 -7.45 -10.79 -0.55
N LEU A 14 -6.32 -11.20 -1.13
CA LEU A 14 -6.00 -12.61 -1.33
C LEU A 14 -5.74 -13.29 0.03
N ASP A 15 -6.25 -14.51 0.19
CA ASP A 15 -6.20 -15.28 1.43
C ASP A 15 -4.82 -15.89 1.71
N ASN A 16 -4.07 -16.19 0.65
CA ASN A 16 -2.78 -16.86 0.68
C ASN A 16 -1.56 -15.94 0.85
N LEU A 17 -1.78 -14.66 1.18
CA LEU A 17 -0.69 -13.72 1.44
C LEU A 17 -0.10 -13.90 2.84
N SER A 18 1.21 -13.67 2.97
CA SER A 18 1.86 -13.55 4.28
C SER A 18 1.20 -12.44 5.10
N GLU A 19 1.26 -12.52 6.43
CA GLU A 19 0.62 -11.52 7.30
C GLU A 19 1.11 -10.10 7.00
N HIS A 20 2.43 -9.91 6.85
CA HIS A 20 3.00 -8.60 6.55
C HIS A 20 2.59 -8.11 5.16
N THR A 21 2.69 -8.94 4.13
CA THR A 21 2.26 -8.56 2.78
C THR A 21 0.77 -8.20 2.77
N ARG A 22 -0.05 -8.96 3.51
CA ARG A 22 -1.49 -8.68 3.64
C ARG A 22 -1.75 -7.35 4.35
N LYS A 23 -1.00 -7.00 5.39
CA LYS A 23 -1.08 -5.69 6.05
C LYS A 23 -0.78 -4.55 5.07
N PHE A 24 0.26 -4.70 4.24
CA PHE A 24 0.57 -3.70 3.22
C PHE A 24 -0.54 -3.57 2.17
N VAL A 25 -1.01 -4.68 1.60
CA VAL A 25 -2.08 -4.67 0.60
C VAL A 25 -3.35 -4.04 1.17
N LEU A 26 -3.72 -4.37 2.41
CA LEU A 26 -4.88 -3.77 3.06
C LEU A 26 -4.72 -2.25 3.25
N ALA A 27 -3.55 -1.80 3.71
CA ALA A 27 -3.26 -0.37 3.87
C ALA A 27 -3.27 0.38 2.52
N HIS A 28 -2.77 -0.25 1.45
CA HIS A 28 -2.79 0.28 0.10
C HIS A 28 -4.22 0.44 -0.43
N GLU A 29 -5.06 -0.60 -0.31
CA GLU A 29 -6.47 -0.54 -0.71
C GLU A 29 -7.24 0.50 0.11
N LEU A 30 -6.94 0.63 1.40
CA LEU A 30 -7.48 1.70 2.24
C LEU A 30 -7.07 3.09 1.73
N GLY A 31 -5.83 3.24 1.26
CA GLY A 31 -5.38 4.47 0.61
C GLY A 31 -6.24 4.85 -0.59
N HIS A 32 -6.66 3.89 -1.41
CA HIS A 32 -7.62 4.16 -2.50
C HIS A 32 -9.01 4.57 -2.00
N VAL A 33 -9.45 4.06 -0.84
CA VAL A 33 -10.73 4.46 -0.26
C VAL A 33 -10.65 5.88 0.28
N VAL A 34 -9.58 6.20 1.01
CA VAL A 34 -9.40 7.50 1.68
C VAL A 34 -9.05 8.61 0.69
N GLU A 35 -8.03 8.43 -0.15
CA GLU A 35 -7.50 9.48 -1.02
C GLU A 35 -8.25 9.55 -2.37
N HIS A 36 -8.93 8.48 -2.76
CA HIS A 36 -9.48 8.31 -4.11
C HIS A 36 -10.92 7.76 -4.12
N ALA A 37 -11.73 8.18 -3.15
CA ALA A 37 -13.12 7.73 -2.98
C ALA A 37 -13.94 7.76 -4.29
N ASN A 38 -13.84 8.83 -5.09
CA ASN A 38 -14.60 9.02 -6.33
C ASN A 38 -14.00 8.34 -7.57
N ASN A 39 -12.80 7.77 -7.47
CA ASN A 39 -12.21 7.02 -8.57
C ASN A 39 -12.52 5.54 -8.35
N SER A 40 -13.55 5.05 -9.04
CA SER A 40 -13.94 3.64 -9.12
C SER A 40 -12.99 2.84 -10.01
N THR A 41 -11.69 3.14 -9.96
CA THR A 41 -10.73 2.48 -10.81
C THR A 41 -10.23 1.25 -10.09
N THR A 42 -10.86 0.12 -10.40
CA THR A 42 -10.33 -1.23 -10.22
C THR A 42 -9.06 -1.34 -11.06
N PHE A 43 -7.95 -0.73 -10.66
CA PHE A 43 -6.66 -1.03 -11.28
C PHE A 43 -6.09 -2.27 -10.61
N TYR A 44 -6.57 -3.41 -11.10
CA TYR A 44 -5.86 -4.67 -11.00
C TYR A 44 -4.50 -4.47 -11.66
N ARG A 45 -3.44 -4.29 -10.88
CA ARG A 45 -2.07 -4.36 -11.41
C ARG A 45 -1.10 -4.74 -10.32
N ALA A 46 -0.79 -6.04 -10.34
CA ALA A 46 0.36 -6.68 -9.72
C ALA A 46 1.50 -5.69 -9.44
N PHE A 47 1.94 -5.61 -8.18
CA PHE A 47 3.18 -4.99 -7.70
C PHE A 47 4.08 -4.52 -8.84
N MET A 48 3.79 -3.34 -9.41
CA MET A 48 4.49 -2.90 -10.61
C MET A 48 5.86 -2.40 -10.19
N SER A 49 6.83 -3.31 -10.14
CA SER A 49 8.24 -2.97 -10.24
C SER A 49 8.45 -2.39 -11.64
N GLY A 50 8.44 -1.06 -11.71
CA GLY A 50 8.54 -0.30 -12.95
C GLY A 50 8.75 1.19 -12.67
N TYR A 51 9.48 1.86 -13.56
CA TYR A 51 9.80 3.28 -13.41
C TYR A 51 8.54 4.16 -13.47
N ASP A 52 7.55 3.80 -14.30
CA ASP A 52 6.28 4.52 -14.48
C ASP A 52 5.14 3.87 -13.69
N ILE A 53 5.00 4.27 -12.42
CA ILE A 53 3.83 3.94 -11.60
C ILE A 53 2.78 5.06 -11.75
N PRO A 54 1.51 4.74 -12.05
CA PRO A 54 0.44 5.73 -12.12
C PRO A 54 0.35 6.56 -10.83
N LYS A 55 -0.02 7.84 -10.94
CA LYS A 55 -0.08 8.76 -9.79
C LYS A 55 -0.92 8.20 -8.63
N ILE A 56 -2.11 7.66 -8.92
CA ILE A 56 -3.03 7.06 -7.94
C ILE A 56 -2.38 5.89 -7.20
N GLU A 57 -1.67 5.01 -7.91
CA GLU A 57 -0.95 3.86 -7.31
C GLU A 57 0.22 4.33 -6.44
N ALA A 58 0.93 5.37 -6.88
CA ALA A 58 2.01 5.97 -6.10
C ALA A 58 1.49 6.66 -4.82
N GLU A 59 0.33 7.30 -4.88
CA GLU A 59 -0.35 7.90 -3.72
C GLU A 59 -0.82 6.84 -2.74
N ALA A 60 -1.46 5.77 -3.20
CA ALA A 60 -1.85 4.64 -2.36
C ALA A 60 -0.65 3.93 -1.70
N ASN A 61 0.47 3.75 -2.43
CA ASN A 61 1.70 3.22 -1.85
C ASN A 61 2.27 4.10 -0.74
N ARG A 62 2.28 5.43 -0.94
CA ARG A 62 2.73 6.39 0.09
C ARG A 62 1.82 6.34 1.31
N PHE A 63 0.50 6.33 1.10
CA PHE A 63 -0.47 6.19 2.19
C PHE A 63 -0.24 4.91 3.00
N ALA A 64 -0.04 3.77 2.32
CA ALA A 64 0.18 2.50 2.97
C ALA A 64 1.41 2.52 3.88
N PHE A 65 2.55 3.03 3.39
CA PHE A 65 3.76 3.11 4.20
C PHE A 65 3.62 4.11 5.34
N TYR A 66 2.99 5.27 5.12
CA TYR A 66 2.73 6.24 6.17
C TYR A 66 1.91 5.62 7.32
N LEU A 67 0.82 4.91 6.99
CA LEU A 67 -0.02 4.25 7.97
C LEU A 67 0.74 3.16 8.73
N LEU A 68 1.51 2.32 8.03
CA LEU A 68 2.29 1.25 8.67
C LEU A 68 3.42 1.80 9.57
N LEU A 69 4.04 2.93 9.19
CA LEU A 69 5.08 3.59 9.96
C LEU A 69 4.53 4.33 11.18
N SER A 70 3.31 4.86 11.12
CA SER A 70 2.70 5.56 12.27
C SER A 70 2.55 4.68 13.52
N GLY A 71 2.59 3.36 13.37
CA GLY A 71 2.57 2.41 14.47
C GLY A 71 3.96 2.01 15.00
N LEU A 72 5.04 2.59 14.48
CA LEU A 72 6.42 2.23 14.80
C LEU A 72 7.17 3.39 15.46
N GLU A 73 7.98 3.07 16.46
CA GLU A 73 8.97 4.01 16.99
C GLU A 73 10.23 3.98 16.12
N LEU A 74 10.39 5.01 15.30
CA LEU A 74 11.57 5.15 14.44
C LEU A 74 12.76 5.63 15.27
N ASN A 75 13.90 4.97 15.08
CA ASN A 75 15.17 5.36 15.68
C ASN A 75 16.23 5.56 14.58
N GLU A 76 17.42 6.00 14.97
CA GLU A 76 18.53 6.28 14.05
C GLU A 76 18.99 5.06 13.23
N SER A 77 18.65 3.84 13.64
CA SER A 77 18.95 2.60 12.92
C SER A 77 17.87 2.21 11.90
N PHE A 78 16.80 3.01 11.74
CA PHE A 78 15.75 2.69 10.77
C PHE A 78 16.29 2.69 9.34
N ASN A 79 16.05 1.58 8.64
CA ASN A 79 16.39 1.42 7.23
C ASN A 79 15.12 1.11 6.43
N LYS A 80 14.76 2.02 5.52
CA LYS A 80 13.56 1.88 4.69
C LYS A 80 13.58 0.65 3.78
N TYR A 81 14.74 0.19 3.33
CA TYR A 81 14.86 -1.00 2.49
C TYR A 81 14.63 -2.27 3.31
N ASP A 82 15.17 -2.34 4.53
CA ASP A 82 14.91 -3.46 5.44
C ASP A 82 13.45 -3.50 5.88
N PHE A 83 12.87 -2.33 6.14
CA PHE A 83 11.44 -2.20 6.40
C PHE A 83 10.61 -2.75 5.24
N VAL A 84 10.83 -2.29 4.00
CA VAL A 84 10.11 -2.80 2.81
C VAL A 84 10.31 -4.31 2.62
N ARG A 85 11.55 -4.80 2.76
CA ARG A 85 11.89 -6.23 2.67
C ARG A 85 11.15 -7.07 3.71
N SER A 86 10.99 -6.56 4.94
CA SER A 86 10.26 -7.25 6.01
C SER A 86 8.78 -7.49 5.70
N TYR A 87 8.21 -6.71 4.76
CA TYR A 87 6.85 -6.90 4.26
C TYR A 87 6.77 -7.84 3.04
N GLY A 88 7.89 -8.43 2.61
CA GLY A 88 7.97 -9.28 1.43
C GLY A 88 7.80 -8.51 0.12
N LEU A 89 8.15 -7.22 0.12
CA LEU A 89 7.92 -6.30 -0.98
C LEU A 89 9.20 -6.04 -1.79
N PRO A 90 9.09 -5.67 -3.08
CA PRO A 90 10.22 -5.23 -3.89
C PRO A 90 10.88 -3.97 -3.30
N GLU A 91 12.22 -3.94 -3.25
CA GLU A 91 13.00 -2.84 -2.67
C GLU A 91 12.72 -1.49 -3.35
N GLU A 92 12.31 -1.49 -4.62
CA GLU A 92 11.98 -0.27 -5.37
C GLU A 92 10.83 0.51 -4.73
N LEU A 93 9.95 -0.16 -3.96
CA LEU A 93 8.88 0.50 -3.21
C LEU A 93 9.39 1.35 -2.05
N ALA A 94 10.66 1.20 -1.64
CA ALA A 94 11.30 2.08 -0.65
C ALA A 94 11.38 3.55 -1.10
N ARG A 95 11.11 3.85 -2.38
CA ARG A 95 10.94 5.23 -2.86
C ARG A 95 9.65 5.90 -2.36
N PHE A 96 8.69 5.12 -1.87
CA PHE A 96 7.42 5.62 -1.31
C PHE A 96 7.40 5.67 0.22
N VAL A 97 8.47 5.20 0.87
CA VAL A 97 8.68 5.35 2.30
C VAL A 97 9.22 6.75 2.58
N ASN A 98 8.37 7.60 3.17
CA ASN A 98 8.72 8.92 3.68
C ASN A 98 8.77 8.86 5.20
N ILE A 99 9.85 9.41 5.77
CA ILE A 99 10.12 9.51 7.22
C ILE A 99 10.16 10.99 7.57
#